data_AF-A0A969R5V9-F1
#
_entry.id   AF-A0A969R5V9-F1
#
_cell.length_a   1.000
_cell.length_b   1.000
_cell.length_c   1.000
_cell.angle_alpha   90.00
_cell.angle_beta   90.00
_cell.angle_gamma   90.00
#
_symmetry.space_group_name_H-M   'P 1'
#
loop_
_entity.id
_entity.type
_entity.pdbx_description
1 polymer ?
#
loop_
_entity_poly.entity_id
_entity_poly.type
_entity_poly.pdbx_seq_one_letter_code
_entity_poly.pdbx_strand_id
1 'polypeptide(L)'
;MNQILRQIQDLYLEGPIVDGWLESHSREPEIDSSVLRHAEVDRLLDYIEEICSTPDHPIACETPRTGYRLCGLNADGQLWSCPCPPDQVPSLSLAIARHQKLRQLLTRKTHIETRLNQLAETLVVMHGHLNEG
;
A
#
# COMPACT_ATOMS: atom_id res chain seq x y z
N MET A 1 3.07 29.21 3.19
CA MET A 1 3.66 28.37 2.11
C MET A 1 4.89 27.60 2.58
N ASN A 2 5.84 28.26 3.24
CA ASN A 2 7.11 27.66 3.69
C ASN A 2 6.98 26.42 4.60
N GLN A 3 5.92 26.34 5.42
CA GLN A 3 5.69 25.16 6.28
C GLN A 3 5.39 23.89 5.48
N ILE A 4 4.59 23.97 4.40
CA ILE A 4 4.29 22.78 3.57
C ILE A 4 5.54 22.32 2.85
N LEU A 5 6.36 23.26 2.33
CA LEU A 5 7.62 22.93 1.68
C LEU A 5 8.60 22.25 2.65
N ARG A 6 8.67 22.71 3.90
CA ARG A 6 9.49 22.06 4.93
C ARG A 6 8.99 20.65 5.24
N GLN A 7 7.69 20.47 5.40
CA GLN A 7 7.11 19.14 5.64
C GLN A 7 7.35 18.16 4.47
N ILE A 8 7.34 18.67 3.23
CA ILE A 8 7.70 17.86 2.06
C ILE A 8 9.19 17.49 2.12
N GLN A 9 10.07 18.44 2.43
CA GLN A 9 11.51 18.19 2.57
C GLN A 9 11.81 17.16 3.66
N ASP A 10 11.17 17.30 4.83
CA ASP A 10 11.30 16.37 5.95
C ASP A 10 10.92 14.94 5.51
N LEU A 11 9.85 14.77 4.71
CA LEU A 11 9.45 13.45 4.20
C LEU A 11 10.50 12.79 3.30
N TYR A 12 11.21 13.57 2.46
CA TYR A 12 12.29 13.03 1.64
C TYR A 12 13.52 12.64 2.48
N LEU A 13 13.72 13.27 3.63
CA LEU A 13 14.79 12.91 4.58
C LEU A 13 14.43 11.68 5.42
N GLU A 14 13.14 11.44 5.69
CA GLU A 14 12.67 10.27 6.46
C GLU A 14 12.93 8.93 5.75
N GLY A 15 13.03 8.91 4.42
CA GLY A 15 13.39 7.72 3.65
C GLY A 15 12.66 7.58 2.32
N PRO A 16 12.64 6.37 1.74
CA PRO A 16 12.06 6.15 0.42
C PRO A 16 10.55 6.42 0.41
N ILE A 17 10.08 6.86 -0.75
CA ILE A 17 8.69 7.16 -1.07
C ILE A 17 8.30 6.28 -2.25
N VAL A 18 7.26 5.46 -2.08
CA VAL A 18 6.83 4.48 -3.10
C VAL A 18 5.37 4.73 -3.45
N ASP A 19 5.08 4.92 -4.73
CA ASP A 19 3.70 4.94 -5.24
C ASP A 19 3.29 3.51 -5.61
N GLY A 20 2.39 2.94 -4.84
CA GLY A 20 1.95 1.56 -5.01
C GLY A 20 1.15 1.05 -3.82
N TRP A 21 0.81 -0.24 -3.86
CA TRP A 21 0.13 -0.95 -2.78
C TRP A 21 0.76 -2.34 -2.60
N LEU A 22 0.62 -2.89 -1.39
CA LEU A 22 1.02 -4.25 -1.09
C LEU A 22 -0.18 -5.18 -1.25
N GLU A 23 0.01 -6.26 -1.98
CA GLU A 23 -0.97 -7.31 -2.17
C GLU A 23 -0.48 -8.60 -1.51
N SER A 24 -1.37 -9.23 -0.75
CA SER A 24 -1.12 -10.51 -0.10
C SER A 24 -1.64 -11.64 -0.99
N HIS A 25 -0.80 -12.60 -1.33
CA HIS A 25 -1.20 -13.83 -2.00
C HIS A 25 -1.07 -15.02 -1.07
N SER A 26 -2.19 -15.69 -0.82
CA SER A 26 -2.18 -17.04 -0.29
C SER A 26 -1.43 -17.94 -1.28
N ARG A 27 -0.46 -18.72 -0.80
CA ARG A 27 0.06 -19.84 -1.58
C ARG A 27 -1.13 -20.76 -1.83
N GLU A 28 -1.67 -20.75 -3.04
CA GLU A 28 -2.60 -21.79 -3.46
C GLU A 28 -1.85 -23.12 -3.28
N PRO A 29 -2.36 -24.06 -2.46
CA PRO A 29 -1.82 -25.40 -2.53
C PRO A 29 -2.11 -25.88 -3.95
N GLU A 30 -1.07 -26.29 -4.69
CA GLU A 30 -1.21 -27.12 -5.90
C GLU A 30 -1.75 -28.51 -5.50
N ILE A 31 -2.89 -28.54 -4.81
CA ILE A 31 -3.66 -29.74 -4.54
C ILE A 31 -4.99 -29.44 -5.19
N ASP A 32 -5.19 -30.04 -6.36
CA ASP A 32 -6.46 -30.08 -7.06
C ASP A 32 -7.59 -30.32 -6.06
N SER A 33 -8.31 -29.26 -5.71
CA SER A 33 -9.43 -29.30 -4.75
C SER A 33 -10.60 -30.16 -5.25
N SER A 34 -10.51 -30.67 -6.49
CA SER A 34 -11.41 -31.68 -7.03
C SER A 34 -11.22 -33.09 -6.44
N VAL A 35 -10.12 -33.39 -5.73
CA VAL A 35 -9.87 -34.73 -5.17
C VAL A 35 -10.50 -34.95 -3.79
N LEU A 36 -10.85 -33.89 -3.06
CA LEU A 36 -11.52 -34.00 -1.75
C LEU A 36 -13.04 -34.21 -1.91
N ARG A 37 -13.45 -35.28 -2.58
CA ARG A 37 -14.83 -35.77 -2.57
C ARG A 37 -14.99 -36.87 -1.51
N HIS A 38 -15.41 -36.47 -0.32
CA HIS A 38 -16.19 -37.24 0.69
C HIS A 38 -15.72 -38.65 1.12
N ALA A 39 -14.61 -39.18 0.61
CA ALA A 39 -14.19 -40.57 0.84
C ALA A 39 -12.95 -40.71 1.76
N GLU A 40 -12.47 -39.63 2.37
CA GLU A 40 -11.22 -39.65 3.14
C GLU A 40 -11.31 -38.90 4.47
N VAL A 41 -12.44 -38.99 5.17
CA VAL A 41 -12.47 -38.56 6.58
C VAL A 41 -11.56 -39.46 7.43
N ASP A 42 -11.55 -40.77 7.13
CA ASP A 42 -10.72 -41.75 7.85
C ASP A 42 -9.22 -41.56 7.59
N ARG A 43 -8.80 -41.24 6.36
CA ARG A 43 -7.39 -40.90 6.06
C ARG A 43 -6.96 -39.58 6.71
N LEU A 44 -7.88 -38.65 6.91
CA LEU A 44 -7.61 -37.40 7.61
C LEU A 44 -7.41 -37.64 9.12
N LEU A 45 -8.22 -38.53 9.71
CA LEU A 45 -8.05 -38.96 11.10
C LEU A 45 -6.73 -39.71 11.31
N ASP A 46 -6.38 -40.63 10.41
CA ASP A 46 -5.09 -41.35 10.46
C ASP A 46 -3.90 -40.36 10.37
N TYR A 47 -3.99 -39.34 9.50
CA TYR A 47 -2.96 -38.31 9.37
C TYR A 47 -2.86 -37.41 10.61
N ILE A 48 -4.00 -37.03 11.22
CA ILE A 48 -4.03 -36.26 12.47
C ILE A 48 -3.43 -37.09 13.62
N GLU A 49 -3.75 -38.38 13.67
CA GLU A 49 -3.26 -39.30 14.70
C GLU A 49 -1.74 -39.57 14.56
N GLU A 50 -1.24 -39.65 13.32
CA GLU A 50 0.21 -39.71 13.03
C GLU A 50 0.93 -38.44 13.51
N ILE A 51 0.38 -37.25 13.26
CA ILE A 51 0.93 -35.98 13.75
C ILE A 51 0.94 -35.90 15.27
N CYS A 52 -0.13 -36.34 15.94
CA CYS A 52 -0.23 -36.31 17.40
C CYS A 52 0.67 -37.36 18.09
N SER A 53 1.03 -38.44 17.39
CA SER A 53 1.81 -39.56 17.94
C SER A 53 3.34 -39.35 17.85
N THR A 54 3.82 -38.37 17.08
CA THR A 54 5.25 -38.02 17.01
C THR A 54 5.55 -36.75 17.81
N PRO A 55 6.11 -36.83 19.04
CA PRO A 55 6.35 -35.66 19.88
C PRO A 55 7.57 -34.81 19.47
N ASP A 56 8.37 -35.24 18.48
CA ASP A 56 9.68 -34.64 18.15
C ASP A 56 9.84 -34.19 16.68
N HIS A 57 8.75 -33.88 15.99
CA HIS A 57 8.88 -32.92 14.89
C HIS A 57 8.69 -31.52 15.46
N PRO A 58 9.66 -30.60 15.29
CA PRO A 58 9.36 -29.20 15.46
C PRO A 58 8.33 -28.91 14.39
N ILE A 59 7.06 -28.94 14.78
CA ILE A 59 6.00 -28.26 14.05
C ILE A 59 6.40 -26.79 14.19
N ALA A 60 7.36 -26.36 13.38
CA ALA A 60 7.32 -25.03 12.85
C ALA A 60 5.94 -25.00 12.21
N CYS A 61 4.97 -24.42 12.93
CA CYS A 61 3.76 -23.93 12.35
C CYS A 61 4.20 -22.89 11.32
N GLU A 62 4.68 -23.37 10.18
CA GLU A 62 4.79 -22.61 8.96
C GLU A 62 3.35 -22.45 8.53
N THR A 63 2.64 -21.54 9.21
CA THR A 63 1.49 -20.87 8.63
C THR A 63 1.87 -20.59 7.18
N PRO A 64 1.03 -20.99 6.20
CA PRO A 64 1.39 -20.87 4.79
C PRO A 64 1.78 -19.42 4.54
N ARG A 65 3.09 -19.15 4.46
CA ARG A 65 3.61 -17.78 4.53
C ARG A 65 3.01 -17.06 3.34
N THR A 66 2.04 -16.20 3.61
CA THR A 66 1.35 -15.42 2.58
C THR A 66 2.42 -14.62 1.88
N GLY A 67 2.62 -14.88 0.59
CA GLY A 67 3.60 -14.14 -0.20
C GLY A 67 3.09 -12.73 -0.41
N TYR A 68 3.96 -11.72 -0.33
CA TYR A 68 3.58 -10.35 -0.64
C TYR A 68 4.06 -9.98 -2.02
N ARG A 69 3.30 -9.11 -2.70
CA ARG A 69 3.73 -8.43 -3.92
C ARG A 69 3.56 -6.93 -3.73
N LEU A 70 4.51 -6.17 -4.23
CA LEU A 70 4.37 -4.73 -4.41
C LEU A 70 3.80 -4.52 -5.81
N CYS A 71 2.66 -3.85 -5.88
CA CYS A 71 1.94 -3.57 -7.11
C CYS A 71 1.83 -2.06 -7.32
N GLY A 72 1.79 -1.64 -8.58
CA GLY A 72 1.64 -0.23 -8.93
C GLY A 72 1.22 -0.05 -10.38
N LEU A 73 0.95 1.19 -10.74
CA LEU A 73 0.67 1.58 -12.13
C LEU A 73 1.87 2.34 -12.68
N ASN A 74 2.24 2.05 -13.93
CA ASN A 74 3.19 2.85 -14.68
C ASN A 74 2.54 4.13 -15.22
N ALA A 75 3.35 5.03 -15.81
CA ALA A 75 2.85 6.25 -16.44
C ALA A 75 1.81 5.97 -17.55
N ASP A 76 1.90 4.82 -18.23
CA ASP A 76 0.95 4.36 -19.24
C ASP A 76 -0.33 3.72 -18.65
N GLY A 77 -0.47 3.69 -17.32
CA GLY A 77 -1.58 3.05 -16.63
C GLY A 77 -1.52 1.52 -16.59
N GLN A 78 -0.41 0.92 -17.02
CA GLN A 78 -0.21 -0.53 -16.97
C GLN A 78 0.20 -1.00 -15.56
N LEU A 79 -0.40 -2.11 -15.11
CA LEU A 79 -0.09 -2.75 -13.85
C LEU A 79 1.29 -3.42 -13.90
N TRP A 80 2.12 -3.16 -12.89
CA TRP A 80 3.32 -3.93 -12.61
C TRP A 80 3.20 -4.57 -11.22
N SER A 81 3.80 -5.76 -11.06
CA SER A 81 3.88 -6.44 -9.76
C SER A 81 5.25 -7.08 -9.57
N CYS A 82 5.81 -6.91 -8.37
CA CYS A 82 7.11 -7.45 -7.99
C CYS A 82 6.97 -8.25 -6.68
N PRO A 83 7.55 -9.46 -6.58
CA PRO A 83 7.51 -10.22 -5.34
C PRO A 83 8.26 -9.47 -4.23
N CYS A 84 7.68 -9.43 -3.04
CA CYS A 84 8.24 -8.80 -1.86
C CYS A 84 8.39 -9.82 -0.74
N PRO A 85 9.59 -9.99 -0.15
CA PRO A 85 9.74 -10.81 1.04
C PRO A 85 8.98 -10.18 2.23
N PRO A 86 8.46 -11.00 3.15
CA PRO A 86 7.66 -10.51 4.28
C PRO A 86 8.44 -9.54 5.18
N ASP A 87 9.75 -9.71 5.32
CA ASP A 87 10.60 -8.83 6.14
C ASP A 87 10.66 -7.38 5.62
N GLN A 88 10.40 -7.17 4.32
CA GLN A 88 10.40 -5.84 3.69
C GLN A 88 9.04 -5.15 3.77
N VAL A 89 7.96 -5.87 4.11
CA VAL A 89 6.60 -5.35 4.17
C VAL A 89 6.47 -4.12 5.10
N PRO A 90 7.03 -4.09 6.32
CA PRO A 90 6.95 -2.90 7.17
C PRO A 90 7.63 -1.68 6.54
N SER A 91 8.81 -1.88 5.95
CA SER A 91 9.57 -0.81 5.30
C SER A 91 8.82 -0.24 4.08
N LEU A 92 8.26 -1.12 3.24
CA LEU A 92 7.46 -0.71 2.08
C LEU A 92 6.15 -0.05 2.51
N SER A 93 5.48 -0.55 3.56
CA SER A 93 4.26 0.07 4.10
C SER A 93 4.52 1.51 4.53
N LEU A 94 5.66 1.76 5.17
CA LEU A 94 6.06 3.11 5.56
C LEU A 94 6.37 3.98 4.34
N ALA A 95 7.07 3.44 3.33
CA ALA A 95 7.36 4.16 2.09
C ALA A 95 6.08 4.55 1.32
N ILE A 96 5.08 3.67 1.29
CA ILE A 96 3.75 3.91 0.71
C ILE A 96 3.00 4.97 1.53
N ALA A 97 3.02 4.89 2.86
CA ALA A 97 2.40 5.88 3.72
C ALA A 97 3.00 7.28 3.53
N ARG A 98 4.33 7.38 3.36
CA ARG A 98 5.00 8.64 3.01
C ARG A 98 4.51 9.19 1.68
N HIS A 99 4.34 8.34 0.67
CA HIS A 99 3.78 8.75 -0.62
C HIS A 99 2.36 9.32 -0.47
N GLN A 100 1.51 8.67 0.31
CA GLN A 100 0.16 9.18 0.59
C GLN A 100 0.19 10.54 1.29
N LYS A 101 1.06 10.71 2.30
CA LYS A 101 1.23 11.98 3.00
C LYS A 101 1.78 13.08 2.08
N LEU A 102 2.71 12.75 1.19
CA LEU A 102 3.22 13.68 0.17
C LEU A 102 2.08 14.16 -0.74
N ARG A 103 1.24 13.24 -1.25
CA ARG A 103 0.06 13.62 -2.06
C ARG A 103 -0.87 14.58 -1.31
N GLN A 104 -1.15 14.31 -0.04
CA GLN A 104 -1.98 15.19 0.80
C GLN A 104 -1.37 16.60 0.93
N LEU A 105 -0.07 16.70 1.18
CA LEU A 105 0.63 17.99 1.29
C LEU A 105 0.59 18.78 -0.03
N LEU A 106 0.79 18.09 -1.16
CA LEU A 106 0.73 18.71 -2.48
C LEU A 106 -0.68 19.21 -2.81
N THR A 107 -1.72 18.41 -2.55
CA THR A 107 -3.11 18.84 -2.73
C THR A 107 -3.45 20.05 -1.85
N ARG A 108 -2.96 20.06 -0.60
CA ARG A 108 -3.16 21.22 0.28
C ARG A 108 -2.43 22.46 -0.24
N LYS A 109 -1.21 22.30 -0.76
CA LYS A 109 -0.44 23.40 -1.37
C LYS A 109 -1.23 24.02 -2.53
N THR A 110 -1.63 23.20 -3.50
CA THR A 110 -2.35 23.67 -4.70
C THR A 110 -3.67 24.33 -4.32
N HIS A 111 -4.40 23.79 -3.35
CA HIS A 111 -5.63 24.41 -2.85
C HIS A 111 -5.40 25.83 -2.32
N ILE A 112 -4.33 26.05 -1.54
CA ILE A 112 -4.00 27.38 -1.01
C ILE A 112 -3.59 28.32 -2.14
N GLU A 113 -2.79 27.86 -3.09
CA GLU A 113 -2.38 28.64 -4.27
C GLU A 113 -3.59 29.09 -5.08
N THR A 114 -4.52 28.18 -5.38
CA THR A 114 -5.75 28.50 -6.11
C THR A 114 -6.60 29.52 -5.37
N ARG A 115 -6.76 29.38 -4.04
CA ARG A 115 -7.53 30.35 -3.24
C ARG A 115 -6.89 31.74 -3.22
N LEU A 116 -5.55 31.81 -3.15
CA LEU A 116 -4.84 33.09 -3.21
C LEU A 116 -5.02 33.77 -4.56
N ASN A 117 -4.94 33.01 -5.66
CA ASN A 117 -5.17 33.53 -7.01
C ASN A 117 -6.61 34.07 -7.16
N GLN A 118 -7.62 33.31 -6.70
CA GLN A 118 -9.02 33.75 -6.74
C GLN A 118 -9.26 35.06 -5.99
N LEU A 119 -8.63 35.23 -4.81
CA LEU A 119 -8.74 36.48 -4.05
C LEU A 119 -8.04 37.64 -4.75
N ALA A 120 -6.86 37.40 -5.34
CA ALA A 120 -6.14 38.41 -6.11
C ALA A 120 -6.95 38.86 -7.34
N GLU A 121 -7.54 37.93 -8.07
CA GLU A 121 -8.44 38.22 -9.20
C GLU A 121 -9.65 39.05 -8.76
N THR A 122 -10.29 38.67 -7.66
CA THR A 122 -11.44 39.41 -7.10
C THR A 122 -11.06 40.85 -6.74
N LEU A 123 -9.89 41.05 -6.13
CA LEU A 123 -9.39 42.39 -5.78
C LEU A 123 -9.11 43.24 -7.02
N VAL A 124 -8.53 42.67 -8.08
CA VAL A 124 -8.28 43.37 -9.34
C VAL A 124 -9.59 43.82 -9.99
N VAL A 125 -10.61 42.94 -10.01
CA VAL A 125 -11.94 43.25 -10.55
C VAL A 125 -12.60 44.38 -9.74
N MET A 126 -12.59 44.29 -8.40
CA MET A 126 -13.15 45.34 -7.55
C MET A 126 -12.44 46.69 -7.73
N HIS A 127 -11.11 46.68 -7.84
CA HIS A 127 -10.36 47.91 -8.10
C HIS A 127 -10.68 48.49 -9.48
N GLY A 128 -10.88 47.65 -10.50
CA GLY A 128 -11.37 48.10 -11.81
C GLY A 128 -12.69 48.87 -11.70
N HIS A 129 -13.67 48.33 -10.99
CA HIS A 129 -14.95 48.99 -10.77
C HIS A 129 -14.87 50.32 -10.01
N LEU A 130 -13.89 50.47 -9.11
CA LEU A 130 -13.67 51.73 -8.36
C LEU A 130 -12.94 52.79 -9.18
N ASN A 131 -12.22 52.41 -10.23
CA ASN A 131 -11.41 53.33 -11.05
C ASN A 131 -12.13 53.76 -12.35
N GLU A 132 -13.23 53.08 -12.71
CA GLU A 132 -14.08 53.36 -13.88
C GLU A 132 -15.34 54.18 -13.54
N GLY A 133 -15.52 54.62 -12.29
CA GLY A 133 -16.60 55.50 -11.82
C GLY A 133 -16.07 56.79 -11.22
#